data_AF-A0A7M1UR87-F1
#
_entry.id   AF-A0A7M1UR87-F1
#
_cell.length_a   1.000
_cell.length_b   1.000
_cell.length_c   1.000
_cell.angle_alpha   90.00
_cell.angle_beta   90.00
_cell.angle_gamma   90.00
#
_symmetry.space_group_name_H-M   'P 1'
#
loop_
_entity.id
_entity.type
_entity.pdbx_description
1 polymer ?
#
loop_
_entity_poly.entity_id
_entity_poly.type
_entity_poly.pdbx_seq_one_letter_code
_entity_poly.pdbx_strand_id
1 'polypeptide(L)'
;MYDFARDRVGPATLRSFILHEILERRRKIVSVVTSSLMNEVFGKYYNKLGIMADALIFVSRAQMNLIHSLIPYIKDKSYLIYNPIPNYSLIKAEKKGVSYFGGKSFAKGFYVLMRTIEQLTRLAGVWRRMYSV
;
A
#
# COMPACT_ATOMS: atom_id res chain seq x y z
N MET A 1 -15.30 -0.24 0.31
CA MET A 1 -14.37 -1.14 -0.39
C MET A 1 -15.02 -1.61 -1.67
N TYR A 2 -14.24 -1.88 -2.71
CA TYR A 2 -14.79 -2.33 -4.01
C TYR A 2 -15.37 -3.73 -3.87
N ASP A 3 -16.65 -3.87 -4.22
CA ASP A 3 -17.33 -5.15 -4.32
C ASP A 3 -17.21 -5.64 -5.77
N PHE A 4 -16.39 -6.66 -5.97
CA PHE A 4 -16.12 -7.23 -7.29
C PHE A 4 -17.26 -8.10 -7.81
N ALA A 5 -18.15 -8.59 -6.94
CA ALA A 5 -19.31 -9.36 -7.35
C ALA A 5 -20.43 -8.46 -7.87
N ARG A 6 -20.48 -7.21 -7.37
CA ARG A 6 -21.52 -6.24 -7.72
C ARG A 6 -21.02 -5.07 -8.57
N ASP A 7 -19.73 -5.04 -8.87
CA ASP A 7 -19.01 -3.95 -9.56
C ASP A 7 -19.33 -2.56 -8.96
N ARG A 8 -19.41 -2.47 -7.63
CA ARG A 8 -19.81 -1.25 -6.89
C ARG A 8 -18.88 -0.93 -5.74
N VAL A 9 -18.75 0.35 -5.39
CA VAL A 9 -17.98 0.77 -4.22
C VAL A 9 -18.86 0.84 -2.97
N GLY A 10 -18.63 -0.07 -2.02
CA GLY A 10 -19.22 0.00 -0.69
C GLY A 10 -18.46 0.90 0.30
N PRO A 11 -18.93 1.05 1.55
CA PRO A 11 -18.17 1.65 2.65
C PRO A 11 -16.84 0.90 2.86
N ALA A 12 -15.74 1.64 3.08
CA ALA A 12 -14.39 1.09 3.25
C ALA A 12 -14.06 1.04 4.74
N THR A 13 -14.51 -0.02 5.41
CA THR A 13 -14.24 -0.29 6.83
C THR A 13 -13.22 -1.41 6.98
N LEU A 14 -12.53 -1.48 8.12
CA LEU A 14 -11.59 -2.57 8.43
C LEU A 14 -12.24 -3.95 8.28
N ARG A 15 -13.50 -4.08 8.72
CA ARG A 15 -14.32 -5.29 8.56
C ARG A 15 -14.51 -5.66 7.09
N SER A 16 -14.78 -4.67 6.23
CA SER A 16 -14.89 -4.90 4.79
C SER A 16 -13.56 -5.41 4.22
N PHE A 17 -12.42 -4.80 4.60
CA PHE A 17 -11.09 -5.21 4.15
C PHE A 17 -10.78 -6.67 4.48
N ILE A 18 -11.00 -7.06 5.75
CA ILE A 18 -10.79 -8.43 6.21
C ILE A 18 -11.63 -9.40 5.36
N LEU A 19 -12.92 -9.08 5.18
CA LEU A 19 -13.84 -9.93 4.41
C LEU A 19 -13.38 -10.12 2.96
N HIS A 20 -12.89 -9.06 2.31
CA HIS A 20 -12.41 -9.13 0.95
C HIS A 20 -11.09 -9.88 0.80
N GLU A 21 -10.14 -9.71 1.71
CA GLU A 21 -8.89 -10.46 1.63
C GLU A 21 -9.12 -11.97 1.82
N ILE A 22 -10.10 -12.35 2.65
CA ILE A 22 -10.55 -13.74 2.81
C ILE A 22 -11.18 -14.25 1.52
N LEU A 23 -12.10 -13.49 0.92
CA LEU A 23 -12.87 -13.91 -0.25
C LEU A 23 -12.06 -13.92 -1.56
N GLU A 24 -11.23 -12.90 -1.79
CA GLU A 24 -10.50 -12.74 -3.07
C GLU A 24 -9.18 -13.51 -3.09
N ARG A 25 -8.49 -13.69 -1.95
CA ARG A 25 -7.18 -14.38 -1.90
C ARG A 25 -7.20 -15.79 -1.31
N ARG A 26 -8.36 -16.31 -0.86
CA ARG A 26 -8.47 -17.59 -0.10
C ARG A 26 -7.44 -17.71 1.04
N ARG A 27 -7.01 -16.60 1.64
CA ARG A 27 -6.06 -16.63 2.76
C ARG A 27 -6.79 -17.03 4.03
N LYS A 28 -6.19 -17.90 4.85
CA LYS A 28 -6.75 -18.28 6.16
C LYS A 28 -6.98 -17.01 6.99
N ILE A 29 -8.20 -16.87 7.53
CA ILE A 29 -8.67 -15.73 8.37
C ILE A 29 -7.65 -15.36 9.44
N VAL A 30 -7.01 -16.37 10.03
CA VAL A 30 -5.95 -16.22 11.03
C VAL A 30 -4.80 -15.35 10.50
N SER A 31 -4.34 -15.54 9.26
CA SER A 31 -3.21 -14.81 8.69
C SER A 31 -3.46 -13.31 8.51
N VAL A 32 -4.70 -12.92 8.19
CA VAL A 32 -5.07 -11.51 7.96
C VAL A 32 -5.17 -10.78 9.30
N VAL A 33 -5.84 -11.40 10.28
CA VAL A 33 -5.97 -10.85 11.64
C VAL A 33 -4.61 -10.80 12.35
N THR A 34 -3.77 -11.84 12.20
CA THR A 34 -2.40 -11.80 12.71
C THR A 34 -1.59 -10.71 12.03
N SER A 35 -1.71 -10.48 10.72
CA SER A 35 -0.96 -9.40 10.04
C SER A 35 -1.32 -8.01 10.59
N SER A 36 -2.60 -7.76 10.86
CA SER A 36 -3.06 -6.48 11.43
C SER A 36 -2.62 -6.30 12.88
N LEU A 37 -2.78 -7.33 13.73
CA LEU A 37 -2.31 -7.29 15.12
C LEU A 37 -0.79 -7.23 15.20
N MET A 38 -0.10 -7.94 14.32
CA MET A 38 1.35 -7.89 14.20
C MET A 38 1.80 -6.51 13.77
N ASN A 39 1.12 -5.78 12.89
CA ASN A 39 1.54 -4.40 12.54
C ASN A 39 1.52 -3.44 13.75
N GLU A 40 0.54 -3.56 14.66
CA GLU A 40 0.50 -2.77 15.90
C GLU A 40 1.58 -3.20 16.91
N VAL A 41 1.76 -4.50 17.09
CA VAL A 41 2.77 -5.05 18.01
C VAL A 41 4.18 -4.80 17.47
N PHE A 42 4.40 -5.00 16.16
CA PHE A 42 5.66 -4.74 15.48
C PHE A 42 6.08 -3.30 15.67
N GLY A 43 5.20 -2.29 15.58
CA GLY A 43 5.59 -0.89 15.78
C GLY A 43 6.33 -0.64 17.10
N LYS A 44 5.88 -1.25 18.22
CA LYS A 44 6.55 -1.13 19.52
C LYS A 44 7.88 -1.88 19.57
N TYR A 45 7.94 -3.09 19.01
CA TYR A 45 9.17 -3.89 18.99
C TYR A 45 10.19 -3.35 17.98
N TYR A 46 9.74 -2.78 16.85
CA TYR A 46 10.58 -2.19 15.81
C TYR A 46 11.40 -1.03 16.35
N ASN A 47 10.79 -0.21 17.21
CA ASN A 47 11.50 0.87 17.86
C ASN A 47 12.60 0.30 18.74
N LYS A 48 12.26 -0.65 19.64
CA LYS A 48 13.26 -1.27 20.54
C LYS A 48 14.40 -1.95 19.77
N LEU A 49 14.07 -2.73 18.73
CA LEU A 49 15.06 -3.36 17.86
C LEU A 49 15.90 -2.32 17.12
N GLY A 50 15.28 -1.24 16.64
CA GLY A 50 15.99 -0.15 15.98
C GLY A 50 16.94 0.60 16.90
N ILE A 51 16.64 0.70 18.20
CA ILE A 51 17.54 1.27 19.22
C ILE A 51 18.72 0.34 19.50
N MET A 52 18.51 -0.98 19.44
CA MET A 52 19.58 -1.96 19.68
C MET A 52 20.44 -2.23 18.45
N ALA A 53 19.96 -1.93 17.24
CA ALA A 53 20.70 -2.15 16.01
C ALA A 53 21.95 -1.28 15.92
N ASP A 54 23.04 -1.82 15.37
CA ASP A 54 24.28 -1.06 15.10
C ASP A 54 24.12 -0.12 13.90
N ALA A 55 23.27 -0.49 12.94
CA ALA A 55 22.96 0.30 11.76
C ALA A 55 21.50 0.12 11.35
N LEU A 56 20.88 1.19 10.87
CA LEU A 56 19.52 1.23 10.34
C LEU A 56 19.55 1.64 8.87
N ILE A 57 19.05 0.79 7.98
CA ILE A 57 19.00 1.07 6.55
C ILE A 57 17.57 1.47 6.16
N PHE A 58 17.44 2.66 5.59
CA PHE A 58 16.20 3.18 5.03
C PHE A 58 16.27 3.12 3.51
N VAL A 59 15.15 2.79 2.87
CA VAL A 59 15.02 2.76 1.40
C VAL A 59 14.42 4.05 0.82
N SER A 60 14.00 4.97 1.69
CA SER A 60 13.38 6.23 1.32
C SER A 60 13.74 7.33 2.32
N ARG A 61 14.13 8.50 1.80
CA ARG A 61 14.39 9.68 2.63
C ARG A 61 13.15 10.13 3.39
N ALA A 62 11.97 10.05 2.77
CA ALA A 62 10.71 10.42 3.41
C ALA A 62 10.41 9.50 4.61
N GLN A 63 10.62 8.19 4.44
CA GLN A 63 10.46 7.21 5.52
C GLN A 63 11.45 7.48 6.66
N MET A 64 12.72 7.70 6.33
CA MET A 64 13.77 8.03 7.29
C MET A 64 13.41 9.28 8.10
N ASN A 65 13.00 10.37 7.42
CA ASN A 65 12.62 11.62 8.08
C ASN A 65 11.40 11.44 8.99
N LEU A 66 10.41 10.66 8.57
CA LEU A 66 9.23 10.35 9.38
C LEU A 66 9.65 9.63 10.67
N ILE A 67 10.49 8.60 10.56
CA ILE A 67 10.99 7.88 11.73
C ILE A 67 11.84 8.77 12.63
N HIS A 68 12.71 9.61 12.06
CA HIS A 68 13.52 10.57 12.83
C HIS A 68 12.70 11.61 13.57
N SER A 69 11.53 12.01 13.06
CA SER A 69 10.61 12.90 13.79
C SER A 69 9.99 12.26 15.03
N LEU A 70 9.88 10.92 15.04
CA LEU A 70 9.34 10.15 16.17
C LEU A 70 10.44 9.69 17.13
N ILE A 71 11.63 9.40 16.59
CA ILE A 71 12.75 8.79 17.30
C ILE A 71 14.05 9.48 16.84
N PRO A 72 14.37 10.67 17.38
CA PRO A 72 15.48 11.47 16.86
C PRO A 72 16.87 10.92 17.19
N TYR A 73 17.00 10.06 18.19
CA TYR A 73 18.29 9.57 18.71
C TYR A 73 18.86 8.36 17.96
N ILE A 74 18.20 7.91 16.88
CA ILE A 74 18.74 6.86 15.99
C ILE A 74 19.37 7.43 14.71
N LYS A 75 19.48 8.76 14.60
CA LYS A 75 19.97 9.48 13.41
C LYS A 75 21.41 9.14 13.06
N ASP A 76 22.27 9.04 14.06
CA ASP A 76 23.69 8.74 13.99
C ASP A 76 24.01 7.39 13.34
N LYS A 77 23.11 6.41 13.49
CA LYS A 77 23.21 5.09 12.88
C LYS A 77 22.26 4.84 11.72
N SER A 78 21.64 5.89 11.19
CA SER A 78 20.69 5.80 10.08
C SER A 78 21.40 6.02 8.74
N TYR A 79 21.25 5.07 7.84
CA TYR A 79 21.81 5.09 6.49
C TYR A 79 20.70 5.01 5.45
N LEU A 80 20.87 5.71 4.33
CA LEU A 80 19.91 5.72 3.24
C LEU A 80 20.49 4.94 2.05
N ILE A 81 19.87 3.80 1.73
CA ILE A 81 20.21 2.99 0.56
C ILE A 81 18.94 2.83 -0.25
N TYR A 82 18.82 3.60 -1.32
CA TYR A 82 17.67 3.53 -2.21
C TYR A 82 17.59 2.15 -2.86
N ASN A 83 16.37 1.63 -2.99
CA ASN A 83 16.14 0.42 -3.76
C ASN A 83 16.49 0.72 -5.23
N PRO A 84 17.45 0.00 -5.85
CA PRO A 84 17.80 0.26 -7.23
C PRO A 84 16.59 0.04 -8.13
N ILE A 85 16.47 0.89 -9.15
CA ILE A 85 15.50 0.67 -10.21
C ILE A 85 15.99 -0.56 -10.98
N PRO A 86 15.15 -1.60 -11.15
CA PRO A 86 15.57 -2.77 -11.90
C PRO A 86 15.88 -2.38 -13.35
N ASN A 87 16.89 -3.02 -13.93
CA ASN A 87 17.35 -2.73 -15.29
C ASN A 87 16.42 -3.37 -16.34
N TYR A 88 15.19 -2.85 -16.43
CA TYR A 88 14.21 -3.21 -17.44
C TYR A 88 14.04 -2.07 -18.44
N SER A 89 13.75 -2.40 -19.69
CA SER A 89 13.37 -1.42 -20.69
C SER A 89 12.14 -0.65 -20.23
N LEU A 90 12.20 0.69 -20.30
CA LEU A 90 11.05 1.54 -20.00
C LEU A 90 9.91 1.21 -20.97
N ILE A 91 8.77 0.79 -20.42
CA ILE A 91 7.55 0.59 -21.19
C ILE A 91 6.99 1.97 -21.51
N LYS A 92 6.98 2.34 -22.79
CA LYS A 92 6.32 3.58 -23.23
C LYS A 92 4.81 3.38 -23.16
N ALA A 93 4.11 4.35 -22.58
CA ALA A 93 2.66 4.37 -22.61
C ALA A 93 2.18 4.57 -24.06
N GLU A 94 1.31 3.69 -24.56
CA GLU A 94 0.75 3.79 -25.91
C GLU A 94 -0.18 5.00 -26.08
N LYS A 95 -0.78 5.47 -24.98
CA LYS A 95 -1.75 6.57 -24.95
C LYS A 95 -1.57 7.43 -23.71
N LYS A 96 -1.99 8.70 -23.80
CA LYS A 96 -2.12 9.58 -22.64
C LYS A 96 -3.19 9.00 -21.71
N GLY A 97 -2.82 8.81 -20.44
CA GLY A 97 -3.72 8.25 -19.44
C GLY A 97 -3.03 8.10 -18.09
N VAL A 98 -3.78 7.62 -17.11
CA VAL A 98 -3.29 7.28 -15.78
C VAL A 98 -3.40 5.79 -15.59
N SER A 99 -2.30 5.15 -15.16
CA SER A 99 -2.25 3.71 -14.89
C SER A 99 -1.89 3.47 -13.44
N TYR A 100 -2.45 2.41 -12.86
CA TYR A 100 -2.21 2.02 -11.48
C TYR A 100 -1.46 0.70 -11.43
N PHE A 101 -0.26 0.73 -10.84
CA PHE A 101 0.61 -0.43 -10.69
C PHE A 101 0.77 -0.76 -9.21
N GLY A 102 -0.20 -1.50 -8.68
CA GLY A 102 -0.20 -1.93 -7.29
C GLY A 102 -0.86 -3.28 -7.06
N GLY A 103 -1.63 -3.79 -8.01
CA GLY A 103 -2.56 -4.88 -7.73
C GLY A 103 -3.67 -4.45 -6.78
N LYS A 104 -4.70 -5.28 -6.63
CA LYS A 104 -5.92 -4.97 -5.86
C LYS A 104 -5.69 -5.08 -4.35
N SER A 105 -4.88 -4.18 -3.79
CA SER A 105 -4.56 -4.15 -2.36
C SER A 105 -5.12 -2.91 -1.70
N PHE A 106 -5.71 -3.10 -0.52
CA PHE A 106 -6.16 -2.00 0.32
C PHE A 106 -5.00 -1.16 0.84
N ALA A 107 -3.91 -1.80 1.28
CA ALA A 107 -2.70 -1.11 1.73
C ALA A 107 -2.08 -0.23 0.63
N LYS A 108 -2.34 -0.56 -0.64
CA LYS A 108 -1.91 0.24 -1.79
C LYS A 108 -2.97 1.22 -2.28
N GLY A 109 -4.04 1.42 -1.52
CA GLY A 109 -5.08 2.41 -1.81
C GLY A 109 -5.96 2.10 -3.02
N PHE A 110 -6.03 0.85 -3.49
CA PHE A 110 -6.80 0.51 -4.69
C PHE A 110 -8.28 0.93 -4.59
N TYR A 111 -8.88 0.84 -3.39
CA TYR A 111 -10.26 1.29 -3.17
C TYR A 111 -10.44 2.80 -3.36
N VAL A 112 -9.41 3.61 -3.05
CA VAL A 112 -9.43 5.07 -3.25
C VAL A 112 -9.45 5.35 -4.74
N LEU A 113 -8.57 4.69 -5.51
CA LEU A 113 -8.55 4.80 -6.96
C LEU A 113 -9.94 4.50 -7.56
N MET A 114 -10.57 3.40 -7.15
CA MET A 114 -11.89 3.03 -7.67
C MET A 114 -12.97 4.06 -7.33
N ARG A 115 -12.96 4.62 -6.11
CA ARG A 115 -13.87 5.71 -5.72
C ARG A 115 -13.66 6.95 -6.56
N THR A 116 -12.41 7.33 -6.79
CA THR A 116 -12.08 8.50 -7.60
C THR A 116 -12.52 8.30 -9.06
N ILE A 117 -12.29 7.12 -9.64
CA ILE A 117 -12.75 6.82 -11.01
C ILE A 117 -14.27 6.88 -11.09
N GLU A 118 -15.01 6.33 -10.13
CA GLU A 118 -16.47 6.39 -10.11
C GLU A 118 -16.97 7.84 -10.05
N GLN A 119 -16.38 8.67 -9.18
CA GLN A 119 -16.72 10.09 -9.07
C GLN A 119 -16.42 10.84 -10.37
N LEU A 120 -15.25 10.63 -10.98
CA LEU A 120 -14.88 11.26 -12.25
C LEU A 120 -15.80 10.81 -13.40
N THR A 121 -16.20 9.54 -13.43
CA THR A 121 -17.13 9.00 -14.44
C THR A 121 -18.50 9.68 -14.34
N ARG A 122 -19.01 9.86 -13.11
CA ARG A 122 -20.29 10.54 -12.86
C ARG A 122 -20.25 12.03 -13.22
N LEU A 123 -19.10 12.69 -13.04
CA LEU A 123 -18.94 14.12 -13.31
C LEU A 123 -18.68 14.44 -14.79
N ALA A 124 -17.98 13.56 -15.51
CA ALA A 124 -17.43 13.88 -16.82
C ALA A 124 -17.80 12.90 -17.94
N GLY A 125 -18.64 11.88 -17.69
CA GLY A 125 -19.04 10.89 -18.71
C GLY A 125 -17.86 10.05 -19.23
N VAL A 126 -16.81 9.88 -18.43
CA VAL A 126 -15.56 9.21 -18.82
C VAL A 126 -15.73 7.69 -18.84
N TRP A 127 -15.38 7.04 -19.96
CA TRP A 127 -15.46 5.60 -20.11
C TRP A 127 -14.29 4.87 -19.44
N ARG A 128 -14.58 3.85 -18.62
CA ARG A 128 -13.58 3.00 -17.94
C ARG A 128 -13.13 1.86 -18.86
N ARG A 129 -11.82 1.60 -18.92
CA ARG A 129 -11.27 0.36 -19.48
C ARG A 129 -10.25 -0.22 -18.50
N MET A 130 -10.55 -1.39 -17.93
CA MET A 130 -9.64 -2.10 -17.04
C MET A 130 -8.94 -3.20 -17.81
N TYR A 131 -7.62 -3.19 -17.78
CA TYR A 131 -6.78 -4.28 -18.26
C TYR A 131 -6.15 -4.94 -17.03
N SER A 132 -6.33 -6.25 -16.89
CA SER A 132 -5.54 -7.05 -15.96
C SER A 132 -4.25 -7.43 -16.67
N VAL A 133 -3.11 -7.05 -16.08
CA VAL A 133 -1.78 -7.57 -16.45
C VAL A 133 -1.49 -8.77 -15.57
#